data_AF-A0A3D5P0M3-F1
#
_entry.id   AF-A0A3D5P0M3-F1
#
_cell.length_a   1.000
_cell.length_b   1.000
_cell.length_c   1.000
_cell.angle_alpha   90.00
_cell.angle_beta   90.00
_cell.angle_gamma   90.00
#
_symmetry.space_group_name_H-M   'P 1'
#
loop_
_entity.id
_entity.type
_entity.pdbx_description
1 polymer ?
#
loop_
_entity_poly.entity_id
_entity_poly.type
_entity_poly.pdbx_seq_one_letter_code
_entity_poly.pdbx_strand_id
1 'polypeptide(L)' 'SCHGSDGNTIDFDDDDGSQGVGFLSNDNPYEVLHKIRWGNPASIMPSMVNLGVSDANINDILAYCQTLP' A
#
# COMPACT_ATOMS: atom_id res chain seq x y z
N SER A 1 -1.66 10.74 -7.70
CA SER A 1 -0.55 9.86 -8.11
C SER A 1 0.48 9.89 -7.00
N CYS A 2 0.34 9.06 -5.95
CA CYS A 2 1.28 9.03 -4.80
C CYS A 2 2.25 7.85 -4.87
N HIS A 3 1.80 6.70 -5.39
CA HIS A 3 2.58 5.48 -5.48
C HIS A 3 3.06 5.16 -6.90
N GLY A 4 2.70 5.99 -7.89
CA GLY A 4 2.94 5.69 -9.31
C GLY A 4 1.94 4.70 -9.88
N SER A 5 2.02 4.46 -11.20
CA SER A 5 1.18 3.45 -11.87
C SER A 5 1.66 2.03 -11.63
N ASP A 6 2.94 1.87 -11.29
CA ASP A 6 3.62 0.60 -11.04
C ASP A 6 3.94 0.37 -9.56
N GLY A 7 3.59 1.30 -8.66
CA GLY A 7 3.83 1.14 -7.23
C GLY A 7 5.24 1.49 -6.75
N ASN A 8 6.13 1.98 -7.63
CA ASN A 8 7.56 2.17 -7.35
C ASN A 8 7.98 3.64 -7.21
N THR A 9 7.04 4.57 -7.08
CA THR A 9 7.39 5.99 -6.89
C THR A 9 8.05 6.28 -5.55
N ILE A 10 7.78 5.45 -4.54
CA ILE A 10 8.37 5.56 -3.21
C ILE A 10 9.10 4.26 -2.96
N ASP A 11 10.38 4.38 -2.61
CA ASP A 11 11.16 3.27 -2.09
C ASP A 11 11.00 3.22 -0.58
N PHE A 12 10.53 2.09 -0.04
CA PHE A 12 10.25 1.96 1.39
C PHE A 12 11.44 1.40 2.19
N ASP A 13 12.50 0.97 1.50
CA ASP A 13 13.75 0.50 2.11
C ASP A 13 14.89 0.68 1.09
N ASP A 14 15.81 1.60 1.36
CA ASP A 14 16.91 1.95 0.46
C ASP A 14 18.12 1.00 0.55
N ASP A 15 18.12 0.07 1.51
CA ASP A 15 19.27 -0.78 1.80
C ASP A 15 19.31 -2.12 1.02
N ASP A 16 18.15 -2.67 0.60
CA ASP A 16 18.06 -4.00 -0.08
C ASP A 16 17.25 -3.95 -1.39
N GLY A 17 17.62 -3.01 -2.26
CA GLY A 17 16.92 -2.78 -3.53
C GLY A 17 15.54 -2.15 -3.34
N SER A 18 14.90 -1.78 -4.45
CA SER A 18 13.69 -0.97 -4.35
C SER A 18 12.51 -1.77 -3.82
N GLN A 19 12.06 -1.45 -2.61
CA GLN A 19 10.89 -2.05 -2.00
C GLN A 19 9.68 -1.18 -2.30
N GLY A 20 9.05 -1.43 -3.44
CA GLY A 20 7.80 -0.78 -3.84
C GLY A 20 6.56 -1.36 -3.16
N VAL A 21 5.39 -0.87 -3.56
CA VAL A 21 4.10 -1.34 -3.03
C VAL A 21 3.89 -2.83 -3.31
N GLY A 22 4.31 -3.34 -4.47
CA GLY A 22 4.16 -4.76 -4.84
C GLY A 22 4.98 -5.68 -3.94
N PHE A 23 6.24 -5.35 -3.71
CA PHE A 23 7.12 -6.06 -2.77
C PHE A 23 6.49 -6.17 -1.38
N LEU A 24 6.14 -5.04 -0.75
CA LEU A 24 5.57 -5.03 0.61
C LEU A 24 4.24 -5.77 0.71
N SER A 25 3.42 -5.73 -0.35
CA SER A 25 2.12 -6.40 -0.38
C SER A 25 2.25 -7.93 -0.43
N ASN A 26 3.37 -8.44 -0.94
CA ASN A 26 3.68 -9.86 -0.96
C ASN A 26 4.42 -10.30 0.30
N ASP A 27 5.36 -9.48 0.81
CA ASP A 27 6.16 -9.81 2.00
C ASP A 27 5.36 -9.70 3.32
N ASN A 28 4.64 -8.59 3.52
CA ASN A 28 3.84 -8.34 4.72
C ASN A 28 2.43 -7.81 4.39
N PRO A 29 1.54 -8.65 3.83
CA PRO A 29 0.20 -8.23 3.41
C PRO A 29 -0.65 -7.69 4.56
N TYR A 30 -0.41 -8.13 5.79
CA TYR A 30 -1.17 -7.67 6.96
C TYR A 30 -0.84 -6.23 7.34
N GLU A 31 0.42 -5.85 7.27
CA GLU A 31 0.83 -4.46 7.50
C GLU A 31 0.30 -3.55 6.39
N VAL A 32 0.40 -3.97 5.14
CA VAL A 32 -0.15 -3.22 4.01
C VAL A 32 -1.66 -3.03 4.17
N LEU A 33 -2.40 -4.10 4.49
CA LEU A 33 -3.84 -4.01 4.74
C LEU A 33 -4.15 -3.05 5.89
N HIS A 34 -3.40 -3.11 6.98
CA HIS A 34 -3.55 -2.18 8.11
C HIS A 34 -3.36 -0.73 7.65
N LYS A 35 -2.30 -0.45 6.87
CA LYS A 35 -1.99 0.89 6.36
C LYS A 35 -3.01 1.37 5.33
N ILE A 36 -3.56 0.50 4.48
CA ILE A 36 -4.68 0.87 3.58
C ILE A 36 -5.90 1.29 4.42
N ARG A 37 -6.24 0.53 5.46
CA ARG A 37 -7.41 0.81 6.31
C ARG A 37 -7.24 2.10 7.13
N TRP A 38 -6.09 2.28 7.75
CA TRP A 38 -5.88 3.28 8.80
C TRP A 38 -4.95 4.43 8.42
N GLY A 39 -4.35 4.38 7.22
CA GLY A 39 -3.32 5.32 6.80
C GLY A 39 -1.95 4.98 7.39
N ASN A 40 -0.98 5.86 7.16
CA ASN A 40 0.37 5.72 7.71
C ASN A 40 0.73 6.92 8.60
N PRO A 41 1.10 6.71 9.88
CA PRO A 41 1.50 7.78 10.79
C PRO A 41 2.61 8.66 10.22
N ALA A 42 2.61 9.94 10.61
CA ALA A 42 3.59 10.94 10.16
C ALA A 42 3.70 11.07 8.62
N SER A 43 2.66 10.69 7.88
CA SER A 43 2.57 10.83 6.42
C SER A 43 1.21 11.39 6.00
N ILE A 44 1.09 11.74 4.72
CA ILE A 44 -0.17 12.18 4.10
C ILE A 44 -1.05 11.02 3.62
N MET A 45 -0.65 9.76 3.80
CA MET A 45 -1.41 8.60 3.35
C MET A 45 -2.74 8.51 4.14
N PRO A 46 -3.90 8.68 3.48
CA PRO A 46 -5.18 8.73 4.17
C PRO A 46 -5.67 7.33 4.58
N SER A 47 -6.58 7.30 5.55
CA SER A 47 -7.35 6.11 5.92
C SER A 47 -8.49 5.88 4.92
N MET A 48 -8.52 4.73 4.25
CA MET A 48 -9.63 4.37 3.36
C MET A 48 -10.95 4.16 4.11
N VAL A 49 -10.88 3.75 5.39
CA VAL A 49 -12.07 3.66 6.27
C VAL A 49 -12.68 5.04 6.51
N ASN A 50 -11.87 6.05 6.82
CA ASN A 50 -12.36 7.42 7.01
C ASN A 50 -12.90 8.04 5.71
N LEU A 51 -12.45 7.56 4.54
CA LEU A 51 -12.97 7.94 3.24
C LEU A 51 -14.24 7.16 2.84
N GLY A 52 -14.73 6.24 3.69
CA GLY A 52 -15.97 5.49 3.46
C GLY A 52 -15.83 4.36 2.44
N VAL A 53 -14.61 3.90 2.14
CA VAL A 53 -14.37 2.76 1.26
C VAL A 53 -14.81 1.47 1.98
N SER A 54 -15.50 0.59 1.27
CA SER A 54 -15.95 -0.69 1.83
C SER A 54 -14.77 -1.64 2.12
N ASP A 55 -14.93 -2.54 3.09
CA ASP A 55 -13.91 -3.56 3.37
C ASP A 55 -13.66 -4.45 2.14
N ALA A 56 -14.66 -4.70 1.29
CA ALA A 56 -14.48 -5.42 0.04
C ALA A 56 -13.52 -4.69 -0.92
N ASN A 57 -13.75 -3.40 -1.17
CA ASN A 57 -12.86 -2.61 -2.04
C ASN A 57 -11.46 -2.45 -1.43
N ILE A 58 -11.35 -2.37 -0.10
CA ILE A 58 -10.06 -2.34 0.59
C ILE A 58 -9.28 -3.64 0.35
N ASN A 59 -9.96 -4.80 0.40
CA ASN A 59 -9.33 -6.09 0.09
C ASN A 59 -8.94 -6.18 -1.39
N ASP A 60 -9.77 -5.67 -2.30
CA ASP A 60 -9.46 -5.62 -3.73
C ASP A 60 -8.23 -4.73 -4.02
N ILE A 61 -8.04 -3.64 -3.27
CA ILE A 61 -6.82 -2.81 -3.38
C ILE A 61 -5.59 -3.62 -3.00
N LEU A 62 -5.61 -4.34 -1.87
CA LEU A 62 -4.48 -5.20 -1.48
C LEU A 62 -4.19 -6.26 -2.54
N ALA A 63 -5.24 -6.93 -3.04
CA ALA A 63 -5.10 -7.94 -4.08
C ALA A 63 -4.50 -7.35 -5.37
N TYR A 64 -4.90 -6.14 -5.76
CA TYR A 64 -4.31 -5.44 -6.90
C TYR A 64 -2.84 -5.07 -6.64
N CYS A 65 -2.51 -4.56 -5.46
CA CYS A 65 -1.14 -4.23 -5.09
C CYS A 65 -0.19 -5.43 -5.20
N GLN A 66 -0.66 -6.65 -4.91
CA GLN A 66 0.12 -7.89 -5.08
C GLN A 66 0.41 -8.26 -6.54
N THR A 67 -0.26 -7.62 -7.51
CA THR A 67 0.00 -7.79 -8.95
C THR A 67 0.99 -6.78 -9.52
N LEU A 68 1.40 -5.79 -8.71
CA LEU A 68 2.40 -4.80 -9.11
C LEU A 68 3.80 -5.42 -9.10
N PRO A 69 4.75 -4.83 -9.85
CA PRO A 69 6.16 -5.21 -9.81
C PRO A 69 6.76 -5.26 -8.40
#